data_AF-S4R2S2-F1
#
_entry.id   AF-S4R2S2-F1
#
_cell.length_a   1.000
_cell.length_b   1.000
_cell.length_c   1.000
_cell.angle_alpha   90.00
_cell.angle_beta   90.00
_cell.angle_gamma   90.00
#
_symmetry.space_group_name_H-M   'P 1'
#
loop_
_entity.id
_entity.type
_entity.pdbx_description
1 polymer ?
#
loop_
_entity_poly.entity_id
_entity_poly.type
_entity_poly.pdbx_seq_one_letter_code
_entity_poly.pdbx_strand_id
1 'polypeptide(L)'
;MLVVYSANGEMYKLRAADSKEKQLWVTQLRACAKYHMEMSSKTTPGSRSRSLTLLPHGTPSSASPCSQRHLSTGAPGVVSVTRHKSPAAARRAKSQYSGQLHEVREMMNQVEGQQKNLVHAIESLPGSGPLTALDQDLLLLKATSAATLSCLGECLSLLQQSVRQAAPPSHK
;
A
#
# COMPACT_ATOMS: atom_id res chain seq x y z
N MET A 1 9.12 -11.29 18.57
CA MET A 1 7.65 -11.33 18.53
C MET A 1 7.10 -10.01 19.05
N LEU A 2 6.05 -9.51 18.43
CA LEU A 2 5.36 -8.24 18.65
C LEU A 2 3.85 -8.51 18.66
N VAL A 3 3.10 -7.74 19.44
CA VAL A 3 1.63 -7.83 19.48
C VAL A 3 1.06 -6.43 19.26
N VAL A 4 0.15 -6.31 18.31
CA VAL A 4 -0.49 -5.03 17.93
C VAL A 4 -1.99 -5.19 18.10
N TYR A 5 -2.61 -4.21 18.74
CA TYR A 5 -4.06 -4.13 18.89
C TYR A 5 -4.60 -3.07 17.94
N SER A 6 -5.63 -3.45 17.18
CA SER A 6 -6.37 -2.53 16.34
C SER A 6 -7.50 -1.85 17.13
N ALA A 7 -7.99 -0.72 16.64
CA ALA A 7 -9.10 0.02 17.25
C ALA A 7 -10.43 -0.77 17.26
N ASN A 8 -10.55 -1.81 16.43
CA ASN A 8 -11.67 -2.75 16.42
C ASN A 8 -11.56 -3.87 17.47
N GLY A 9 -10.49 -3.88 18.29
CA GLY A 9 -10.25 -4.90 19.32
C GLY A 9 -9.53 -6.17 18.83
N GLU A 10 -9.18 -6.25 17.54
CA GLU A 10 -8.43 -7.38 17.00
C GLU A 10 -6.95 -7.34 17.42
N MET A 11 -6.38 -8.53 17.64
CA MET A 11 -4.98 -8.71 18.02
C MET A 11 -4.18 -9.37 16.89
N TYR A 12 -3.09 -8.72 16.50
CA TYR A 12 -2.15 -9.19 15.49
C TYR A 12 -0.81 -9.55 16.13
N LYS A 13 -0.35 -10.80 15.96
CA LYS A 13 0.97 -11.26 16.41
C LYS A 13 1.96 -11.24 15.25
N LEU A 14 3.01 -10.45 15.38
CA LEU A 14 4.02 -10.24 14.35
C LEU A 14 5.37 -10.82 14.80
N ARG A 15 6.09 -11.47 13.89
CA ARG A 15 7.45 -11.97 14.15
C ARG A 15 8.45 -11.15 13.34
N ALA A 16 9.28 -10.38 14.04
CA ALA A 16 10.48 -9.78 13.46
C ALA A 16 11.60 -10.83 13.39
N ALA A 17 12.49 -10.70 12.40
CA ALA A 17 13.65 -11.57 12.22
C ALA A 17 14.74 -11.30 13.28
N ASP A 18 14.87 -10.04 13.73
CA ASP A 18 15.85 -9.63 14.74
C ASP A 18 15.33 -8.51 15.68
N SER A 19 16.12 -8.18 16.70
CA SER A 19 15.78 -7.16 17.71
C SER A 19 15.76 -5.74 17.16
N LYS A 20 16.54 -5.44 16.12
CA LYS A 20 16.61 -4.11 15.51
C LYS A 20 15.39 -3.85 14.63
N GLU A 21 15.00 -4.83 13.84
CA GLU A 21 13.78 -4.83 13.05
C GLU A 21 12.56 -4.75 13.96
N LYS A 22 12.54 -5.51 15.06
CA LYS A 22 11.51 -5.38 16.10
C LYS A 22 11.34 -3.93 16.56
N GLN A 23 12.44 -3.26 16.88
CA GLN A 23 12.41 -1.87 17.34
C GLN A 23 11.93 -0.92 16.24
N LEU A 24 12.32 -1.15 14.99
CA LEU A 24 11.87 -0.35 13.85
C LEU A 24 10.36 -0.46 13.65
N TRP A 25 9.81 -1.68 13.69
CA TRP A 25 8.37 -1.91 13.60
C TRP A 25 7.59 -1.21 14.71
N VAL A 26 8.08 -1.28 15.95
CA VAL A 26 7.47 -0.58 17.09
C VAL A 26 7.47 0.93 16.89
N THR A 27 8.60 1.50 16.46
CA THR A 27 8.73 2.94 16.22
C THR A 27 7.78 3.40 15.12
N GLN A 28 7.73 2.68 14.00
CA GLN A 28 6.84 3.01 12.87
C GLN A 28 5.36 2.91 13.26
N LEU A 29 4.95 1.82 13.92
CA LEU A 29 3.56 1.64 14.38
C LEU A 29 3.13 2.78 15.32
N ARG A 30 4.01 3.20 16.24
CA ARG A 30 3.73 4.34 17.13
C ARG A 30 3.65 5.66 16.37
N ALA A 31 4.52 5.88 15.38
CA ALA A 31 4.49 7.08 14.56
C ALA A 31 3.19 7.18 13.75
N CYS A 32 2.77 6.08 13.12
CA CYS A 32 1.49 6.01 12.40
C CYS A 32 0.29 6.26 13.31
N ALA A 33 0.26 5.63 14.50
CA ALA A 33 -0.81 5.83 15.46
C ALA A 33 -0.87 7.29 15.95
N LYS A 34 0.28 7.89 16.28
CA LYS A 34 0.37 9.28 16.71
C LYS A 34 -0.10 10.24 15.62
N TYR A 35 0.38 10.05 14.39
CA TYR A 35 -0.01 10.89 13.25
C TYR A 35 -1.51 10.82 12.97
N HIS A 36 -2.11 9.62 13.06
CA HIS A 36 -3.55 9.46 12.90
C HIS A 36 -4.34 10.18 14.00
N MET A 37 -3.87 10.16 15.25
CA MET A 37 -4.50 10.92 16.35
C MET A 37 -4.41 12.44 16.14
N GLU A 38 -3.23 12.95 15.75
CA GLU A 38 -2.99 14.39 15.55
C GLU A 38 -3.75 14.96 14.34
N MET A 39 -3.93 14.15 13.29
CA MET A 39 -4.78 14.50 12.15
C MET A 39 -6.28 14.43 12.50
N SER A 40 -6.69 13.47 13.34
CA SER A 40 -8.09 13.32 13.77
C SER A 40 -8.59 14.42 14.73
N SER A 41 -7.69 15.19 15.35
CA SER A 41 -8.08 16.34 16.18
C SER A 41 -8.61 17.56 15.39
N LYS A 42 -8.56 17.54 14.05
CA LYS A 42 -9.14 18.60 13.20
C LYS A 42 -10.53 18.25 12.64
N THR A 43 -11.11 17.14 13.06
CA THR A 43 -12.52 16.80 12.78
C THR A 43 -13.24 16.59 14.09
N THR A 44 -13.99 17.61 14.51
CA THR A 44 -14.94 17.58 15.62
C THR A 44 -15.90 16.37 15.50
N PRO A 45 -15.92 15.42 16.45
CA PRO A 45 -17.00 14.44 16.52
C PRO A 45 -18.13 15.07 17.32
N GLY A 46 -18.94 15.86 16.61
CA GLY A 46 -20.24 16.29 17.10
C GLY A 46 -21.22 15.12 17.07
N SER A 47 -21.76 14.81 18.24
CA SER A 47 -23.08 14.21 18.45
C SER A 47 -23.26 12.69 18.39
N ARG A 48 -23.69 12.20 19.57
CA ARG A 48 -24.75 11.21 19.81
C ARG A 48 -24.38 9.72 19.85
N SER A 49 -23.96 9.35 21.05
CA SER A 49 -24.68 8.41 21.93
C SER A 49 -25.98 7.84 21.33
N ARG A 50 -26.02 6.51 21.20
CA ARG A 50 -27.17 5.68 21.58
C ARG A 50 -26.73 4.21 21.68
N SER A 51 -26.71 3.72 22.92
CA SER A 51 -26.71 2.30 23.27
C SER A 51 -27.86 1.57 22.58
N LEU A 52 -27.64 0.33 22.15
CA LEU A 52 -28.62 -0.76 22.28
C LEU A 52 -27.87 -2.10 22.46
N THR A 53 -27.94 -2.60 23.69
CA THR A 53 -27.74 -3.99 24.09
C THR A 53 -28.65 -4.90 23.26
N LEU A 54 -28.17 -6.06 22.81
CA LEU A 54 -28.92 -7.35 22.83
C LEU A 54 -27.92 -8.51 22.62
N LEU A 55 -27.60 -9.23 23.70
CA LEU A 55 -27.22 -10.66 23.66
C LEU A 55 -28.49 -11.49 23.30
N PRO A 56 -28.38 -12.68 22.67
CA PRO A 56 -28.22 -13.90 23.47
C PRO A 56 -27.44 -15.09 22.83
N HIS A 57 -26.68 -15.76 23.71
CA HIS A 57 -26.54 -17.21 23.93
C HIS A 57 -26.13 -18.19 22.81
N GLY A 58 -25.06 -18.97 23.11
CA GLY A 58 -24.74 -20.24 22.45
C GLY A 58 -23.36 -20.81 22.81
N THR A 59 -23.19 -21.31 24.04
CA THR A 59 -22.08 -22.19 24.48
C THR A 59 -22.21 -23.61 23.88
N PRO A 60 -21.35 -24.61 24.21
CA PRO A 60 -19.88 -24.67 24.34
C PRO A 60 -19.28 -25.89 23.58
N SER A 61 -17.96 -25.95 23.35
CA SER A 61 -17.12 -27.18 23.48
C SER A 61 -15.67 -26.83 23.13
N SER A 62 -14.73 -26.74 24.07
CA SER A 62 -13.92 -27.86 24.61
C SER A 62 -13.38 -28.81 23.55
N ALA A 63 -12.08 -28.69 23.23
CA ALA A 63 -11.09 -29.76 23.41
C ALA A 63 -9.74 -29.37 22.76
N SER A 64 -8.74 -29.09 23.60
CA SER A 64 -7.34 -29.48 23.32
C SER A 64 -7.20 -30.96 23.69
N PRO A 65 -6.31 -31.75 23.06
CA PRO A 65 -4.93 -31.80 23.58
C PRO A 65 -3.81 -32.10 22.56
N CYS A 66 -2.62 -31.59 22.88
CA CYS A 66 -1.33 -32.27 22.96
C CYS A 66 -0.95 -33.40 21.96
N SER A 67 0.18 -33.16 21.27
CA SER A 67 1.27 -34.09 20.90
C SER A 67 1.00 -35.29 19.99
N GLN A 68 1.71 -35.34 18.84
CA GLN A 68 2.57 -36.50 18.54
C GLN A 68 3.66 -36.18 17.51
N ARG A 69 4.90 -36.53 17.88
CA ARG A 69 6.10 -36.61 17.05
C ARG A 69 5.93 -37.67 15.96
N HIS A 70 6.47 -37.42 14.77
CA HIS A 70 7.13 -38.46 14.00
C HIS A 70 8.36 -37.89 13.30
N LEU A 71 9.49 -38.57 13.55
CA LEU A 71 10.82 -38.32 13.02
C LEU A 71 11.02 -39.09 11.71
N SER A 72 12.13 -38.74 11.04
CA SER A 72 12.93 -39.55 10.10
C SER A 72 12.70 -39.20 8.63
N THR A 73 13.71 -38.99 7.77
CA THR A 73 15.18 -39.03 7.86
C THR A 73 15.69 -38.60 6.47
N GLY A 74 16.70 -37.75 6.38
CA GLY A 74 17.36 -37.41 5.11
C GLY A 74 18.39 -36.29 5.27
N ALA A 75 19.67 -36.66 5.23
CA ALA A 75 20.85 -35.85 5.61
C ALA A 75 21.24 -34.77 4.56
N PRO A 76 22.43 -34.15 4.63
CA PRO A 76 22.65 -32.85 5.24
C PRO A 76 23.01 -31.78 4.20
N GLY A 77 22.18 -30.76 4.06
CA GLY A 77 22.53 -29.55 3.33
C GLY A 77 23.04 -28.47 4.28
N VAL A 78 24.27 -28.61 4.80
CA VAL A 78 24.98 -27.47 5.41
C VAL A 78 25.24 -26.47 4.30
N VAL A 79 24.34 -25.53 4.11
CA VAL A 79 24.71 -24.26 3.49
C VAL A 79 25.16 -23.37 4.62
N SER A 80 26.46 -23.42 4.89
CA SER A 80 27.14 -22.30 5.54
C SER A 80 26.96 -21.10 4.61
N VAL A 81 25.86 -20.36 4.78
CA VAL A 81 25.72 -19.04 4.17
C VAL A 81 26.53 -18.09 5.03
N THR A 82 27.86 -18.14 4.85
CA THR A 82 28.73 -17.02 5.12
C THR A 82 28.26 -15.86 4.25
N ARG A 83 27.28 -15.09 4.74
CA ARG A 83 27.01 -13.74 4.23
C ARG A 83 28.12 -12.84 4.74
N HIS A 84 29.26 -12.94 4.06
CA HIS A 84 30.23 -11.87 4.04
C HIS A 84 29.50 -10.62 3.54
N LYS A 85 29.56 -9.57 4.36
CA LYS A 85 28.93 -8.28 4.14
C LYS A 85 29.57 -7.64 2.89
N SER A 86 28.93 -7.78 1.74
CA SER A 86 29.22 -6.98 0.54
C SER A 86 28.23 -5.82 0.46
N PRO A 87 28.66 -4.56 0.67
CA PRO A 87 27.83 -3.36 0.54
C PRO A 87 27.31 -3.08 -0.89
N ALA A 88 27.69 -3.89 -1.88
CA ALA A 88 27.39 -3.64 -3.29
C ALA A 88 25.96 -4.00 -3.72
N ALA A 89 25.28 -4.95 -3.05
CA ALA A 89 23.93 -5.37 -3.43
C ALA A 89 22.84 -4.33 -3.07
N ALA A 90 23.04 -3.57 -2.00
CA ALA A 90 22.13 -2.48 -1.61
C ALA A 90 22.19 -1.26 -2.55
N ARG A 91 23.28 -1.11 -3.32
CA ARG A 91 23.39 -0.07 -4.35
C ARG A 91 22.65 -0.44 -5.64
N ARG A 92 22.50 -1.74 -5.96
CA ARG A 92 21.77 -2.18 -7.17
C ARG A 92 20.25 -2.03 -7.04
N ALA A 93 19.68 -2.22 -5.85
CA ALA A 93 18.23 -2.06 -5.64
C ALA A 93 17.75 -0.60 -5.79
N LYS A 94 18.59 0.39 -5.41
CA LYS A 94 18.25 1.82 -5.55
C LYS A 94 18.32 2.32 -7.00
N SER A 95 19.19 1.74 -7.83
CA SER A 95 19.32 2.07 -9.25
C SER A 95 18.22 1.42 -10.11
N GLN A 96 17.78 0.21 -9.79
CA GLN A 96 16.68 -0.43 -10.52
C GLN A 96 15.34 0.29 -10.29
N TYR A 97 15.07 0.74 -9.06
CA TYR A 97 13.84 1.48 -8.76
C TYR A 97 13.78 2.85 -9.45
N SER A 98 14.93 3.55 -9.58
CA SER A 98 14.97 4.81 -10.33
C SER A 98 14.75 4.62 -11.83
N GLY A 99 15.25 3.51 -12.40
CA GLY A 99 14.99 3.16 -13.80
C GLY A 99 13.52 2.78 -14.04
N GLN A 100 12.93 2.02 -13.13
CA GLN A 100 11.53 1.60 -13.21
C GLN A 100 10.56 2.79 -13.07
N LEU A 101 10.86 3.77 -12.20
CA LEU A 101 10.07 5.01 -12.11
C LEU A 101 10.18 5.89 -13.36
N HIS A 102 11.30 5.82 -14.08
CA HIS A 102 11.45 6.50 -15.36
C HIS A 102 10.60 5.83 -16.43
N GLU A 103 10.61 4.50 -16.51
CA GLU A 103 9.75 3.74 -17.42
C GLU A 103 8.26 4.00 -17.18
N VAL A 104 7.82 4.03 -15.91
CA VAL A 104 6.43 4.39 -15.55
C VAL A 104 6.10 5.82 -15.98
N ARG A 105 7.05 6.75 -15.90
CA ARG A 105 6.86 8.14 -16.36
C ARG A 105 6.69 8.22 -17.88
N GLU A 106 7.49 7.48 -18.64
CA GLU A 106 7.35 7.39 -20.10
C GLU A 106 6.00 6.78 -20.47
N MET A 107 5.58 5.72 -19.77
CA MET A 107 4.26 5.11 -19.95
C MET A 107 3.13 6.10 -19.64
N MET A 108 3.25 6.89 -18.58
CA MET A 108 2.25 7.90 -18.21
C MET A 108 2.15 9.02 -19.26
N ASN A 109 3.28 9.44 -19.84
CA ASN A 109 3.30 10.39 -20.95
C ASN A 109 2.63 9.81 -22.21
N GLN A 110 2.83 8.52 -22.48
CA GLN A 110 2.16 7.83 -23.59
C GLN A 110 0.64 7.74 -23.37
N VAL A 111 0.20 7.39 -22.16
CA VAL A 111 -1.23 7.35 -21.80
C VAL A 111 -1.86 8.74 -21.85
N GLU A 112 -1.14 9.80 -21.48
CA GLU A 112 -1.60 11.17 -21.66
C GLU A 112 -1.82 11.52 -23.14
N GLY A 113 -0.93 11.06 -24.03
CA GLY A 113 -1.12 11.18 -25.47
C GLY A 113 -2.36 10.44 -25.97
N GLN A 114 -2.58 9.20 -25.49
CA GLN A 114 -3.79 8.43 -25.82
C GLN A 114 -5.06 9.13 -25.32
N GLN A 115 -5.02 9.69 -24.10
CA GLN A 115 -6.13 10.45 -23.54
C GLN A 115 -6.47 11.67 -24.40
N LYS A 116 -5.47 12.42 -24.86
CA LYS A 116 -5.66 13.57 -25.77
C LYS A 116 -6.29 13.15 -27.09
N ASN A 117 -5.83 12.04 -27.68
CA ASN A 117 -6.41 11.49 -28.90
C ASN A 117 -7.88 11.07 -28.70
N LEU A 118 -8.20 10.44 -27.56
CA LEU A 118 -9.57 10.07 -27.20
C LEU A 118 -10.47 11.30 -27.08
N VAL A 119 -10.01 12.33 -26.36
CA VAL A 119 -10.72 13.60 -26.20
C VAL A 119 -11.01 14.24 -27.56
N HIS A 120 -9.99 14.31 -28.42
CA HIS A 120 -10.12 14.88 -29.75
C HIS A 120 -11.10 14.07 -30.62
N ALA A 121 -11.04 12.74 -30.57
CA ALA A 121 -11.98 11.87 -31.28
C ALA A 121 -13.43 12.14 -30.86
N ILE A 122 -13.69 12.27 -29.55
CA ILE A 122 -15.03 12.58 -29.01
C ILE A 122 -15.48 13.98 -29.45
N GLU A 123 -14.62 14.99 -29.39
CA GLU A 123 -14.95 16.37 -29.78
C GLU A 123 -15.15 16.54 -31.29
N SER A 124 -14.48 15.71 -32.10
CA SER A 124 -14.62 15.71 -33.56
C SER A 124 -15.92 15.07 -34.08
N LEU A 125 -16.71 14.46 -33.19
CA LEU A 125 -17.98 13.85 -33.56
C LEU A 125 -18.97 14.91 -34.07
N PRO A 126 -19.79 14.57 -35.08
CA PRO A 126 -20.80 15.49 -35.59
C PRO A 126 -21.83 15.82 -34.49
N GLY A 127 -22.25 17.08 -34.42
CA GLY A 127 -23.21 17.56 -33.42
C GLY A 127 -24.65 17.05 -33.62
N SER A 128 -24.89 16.20 -34.63
CA SER A 128 -26.19 15.61 -34.91
C SER A 128 -25.99 14.20 -35.46
N GLY A 129 -26.56 13.21 -34.78
CA GLY A 129 -26.42 11.79 -35.09
C GLY A 129 -26.75 10.91 -33.88
N PRO A 130 -26.75 9.57 -34.03
CA PRO A 130 -27.01 8.64 -32.93
C PRO A 130 -25.96 8.66 -31.83
N LEU A 131 -24.74 9.08 -32.15
CA LEU A 131 -23.61 9.23 -31.23
C LEU A 131 -23.11 10.67 -31.36
N THR A 132 -23.10 11.42 -30.26
CA THR A 132 -22.70 12.83 -30.24
C THR A 132 -21.65 13.07 -29.16
N ALA A 133 -20.87 14.14 -29.27
CA ALA A 133 -19.92 14.55 -28.23
C ALA A 133 -20.57 14.83 -26.85
N LEU A 134 -21.90 14.98 -26.81
CA LEU A 134 -22.70 15.21 -25.61
C LEU A 134 -23.33 13.93 -25.05
N ASP A 135 -23.03 12.77 -25.65
CA ASP A 135 -23.50 11.48 -25.17
C ASP A 135 -23.00 11.19 -23.75
N GLN A 136 -23.89 10.69 -22.90
CA GLN A 136 -23.59 10.52 -21.47
C GLN A 136 -22.45 9.53 -21.23
N ASP A 137 -22.37 8.45 -22.01
CA ASP A 137 -21.33 7.44 -21.86
C ASP A 137 -19.98 7.98 -22.35
N LEU A 138 -19.95 8.78 -23.42
CA LEU A 138 -18.73 9.43 -23.89
C LEU A 138 -18.24 10.52 -22.94
N LEU A 139 -19.15 11.31 -22.36
CA LEU A 139 -18.81 12.30 -21.34
C LEU A 139 -18.28 11.63 -20.07
N LEU A 140 -18.92 10.55 -19.63
CA LEU A 140 -18.45 9.77 -18.48
C LEU A 140 -17.09 9.12 -18.79
N LEU A 141 -16.91 8.55 -19.97
CA LEU A 141 -15.64 7.98 -20.42
C LEU A 141 -14.54 9.06 -20.40
N LYS A 142 -14.80 10.25 -20.94
CA LYS A 142 -13.87 11.38 -20.96
C LYS A 142 -13.50 11.87 -19.56
N ALA A 143 -14.51 12.02 -18.68
CA ALA A 143 -14.30 12.43 -17.30
C ALA A 143 -13.52 11.38 -16.50
N THR A 144 -13.89 10.11 -16.62
CA THR A 144 -13.26 8.99 -15.92
C THR A 144 -11.83 8.78 -16.37
N SER A 145 -11.57 8.86 -17.67
CA SER A 145 -10.22 8.69 -18.23
C SER A 145 -9.29 9.85 -17.85
N ALA A 146 -9.79 11.08 -17.82
CA ALA A 146 -9.06 12.23 -17.27
C ALA A 146 -8.78 12.08 -15.76
N ALA A 147 -9.80 11.72 -14.97
CA ALA A 147 -9.63 11.49 -13.53
C ALA A 147 -8.66 10.34 -13.22
N THR A 148 -8.66 9.27 -14.03
CA THR A 148 -7.73 8.15 -13.91
C THR A 148 -6.30 8.62 -14.15
N LEU A 149 -6.07 9.44 -15.19
CA LEU A 149 -4.75 10.00 -15.48
C LEU A 149 -4.26 10.89 -14.34
N SER A 150 -5.13 11.73 -13.78
CA SER A 150 -4.82 12.55 -12.59
C SER A 150 -4.47 11.69 -11.38
N CYS A 151 -5.24 10.65 -11.11
CA CYS A 151 -4.99 9.72 -10.00
C CYS A 151 -3.63 9.02 -10.15
N LEU A 152 -3.32 8.51 -11.34
CA LEU A 152 -2.01 7.90 -11.64
C LEU A 152 -0.85 8.89 -11.45
N GLY A 153 -1.04 10.14 -11.86
CA GLY A 153 -0.05 11.22 -11.67
C GLY A 153 0.23 11.53 -10.20
N GLU A 154 -0.81 11.59 -9.38
CA GLU A 154 -0.70 11.76 -7.93
C GLU A 154 0.01 10.56 -7.27
N CYS A 155 -0.38 9.33 -7.63
CA CYS A 155 0.26 8.12 -7.14
C CYS A 155 1.76 8.09 -7.47
N LEU A 156 2.14 8.42 -8.71
CA LEU A 156 3.55 8.48 -9.11
C LEU A 156 4.31 9.56 -8.31
N SER A 157 3.69 10.70 -8.06
CA SER A 157 4.31 11.80 -7.30
C SER A 157 4.57 11.39 -5.84
N LEU A 158 3.62 10.71 -5.20
CA LEU A 158 3.79 10.16 -3.85
C LEU A 158 4.91 9.11 -3.81
N LEU A 159 4.97 8.23 -4.81
CA LEU A 159 6.04 7.25 -4.94
C LEU A 159 7.40 7.93 -5.09
N GLN A 160 7.52 8.97 -5.91
CA GLN A 160 8.76 9.74 -6.06
C GLN A 160 9.18 10.47 -4.77
N GLN A 161 8.23 11.04 -4.03
CA GLN A 161 8.47 11.71 -2.75
C GLN A 161 9.05 10.72 -1.73
N SER A 162 8.47 9.52 -1.65
CA SER A 162 8.90 8.47 -0.71
C SER A 162 10.34 8.01 -0.98
N VAL A 163 10.74 7.94 -2.26
CA VAL A 163 12.11 7.58 -2.66
C VAL A 163 13.11 8.65 -2.27
N ARG A 164 12.74 9.93 -2.42
CA ARG A 164 13.61 11.06 -2.03
C ARG A 164 13.83 11.12 -0.53
N GLN A 165 12.80 10.86 0.28
CA GLN A 165 12.90 10.85 1.75
C GLN A 165 13.70 9.66 2.31
N ALA A 166 13.80 8.55 1.57
CA ALA A 166 14.59 7.39 1.95
C ALA A 166 16.11 7.50 1.61
N ALA A 167 16.57 8.65 1.10
CA ALA A 167 17.99 8.94 0.89
C ALA A 167 18.56 9.62 2.16
N PRO A 168 19.42 8.95 2.96
CA PRO A 168 19.99 9.56 4.15
C PRO A 168 20.95 10.71 3.79
N PRO A 169 21.00 11.80 4.55
CA PRO A 169 22.01 12.84 4.38
C PRO A 169 23.38 12.25 4.71
N SER A 170 24.23 12.14 3.70
CA SER A 170 25.64 11.83 3.88
C SER A 170 26.31 13.10 4.43
N HIS A 171 26.32 13.26 5.75
CA HIS A 171 27.16 14.26 6.40
C HIS A 171 28.62 13.94 6.10
N LYS A 172 29.31 14.94 5.55
CA LYS A 172 30.77 15.01 5.44
C LYS A 172 31.24 16.03 6.47
#